data_AF-A0A2M8ALY4-F1
#
_entry.id   AF-A0A2M8ALY4-F1
#
_cell.length_a   1.000
_cell.length_b   1.000
_cell.length_c   1.000
_cell.angle_alpha   90.00
_cell.angle_beta   90.00
_cell.angle_gamma   90.00
#
_symmetry.space_group_name_H-M   'P 1'
#
loop_
_entity.id
_entity.type
_entity.pdbx_description
1 polymer ?
#
loop_
_entity_poly.entity_id
_entity_poly.type
_entity_poly.pdbx_seq_one_letter_code
_entity_poly.pdbx_strand_id
1 'polypeptide(L)' 'ISQLTAPVRWTQSVQKMIADGATLFTEVGPGNVLQGLVKKIDREAQTASASV' A
#
# COMPACT_ATOMS: atom_id res chain seq x y z
N ILE A 1 -16.00 11.59 -10.93
CA ILE A 1 -16.33 10.31 -11.61
C ILE A 1 -15.12 9.49 -12.05
N SER A 2 -13.95 10.10 -12.34
CA SER A 2 -12.78 9.38 -12.90
C SER A 2 -12.37 8.10 -12.15
N GLN A 3 -12.20 8.12 -10.83
CA GLN A 3 -11.75 6.92 -10.07
C GLN A 3 -12.79 5.79 -10.02
N LEU A 4 -14.09 6.09 -10.13
CA LEU A 4 -15.15 5.07 -10.22
C LEU A 4 -15.09 4.28 -11.53
N THR A 5 -14.57 4.90 -12.59
CA THR A 5 -14.54 4.31 -13.95
C THR A 5 -13.13 3.96 -14.42
N ALA A 6 -12.10 4.36 -13.68
CA ALA A 6 -10.70 4.13 -14.02
C ALA A 6 -10.07 3.05 -13.12
N PRO A 7 -9.04 2.35 -13.60
CA PRO A 7 -8.36 1.34 -12.81
C PRO A 7 -7.65 1.93 -11.59
N VAL A 8 -7.62 1.17 -10.50
CA VAL A 8 -6.84 1.51 -9.30
C VAL A 8 -5.36 1.22 -9.58
N ARG A 9 -4.54 2.28 -9.62
CA ARG A 9 -3.10 2.21 -9.90
C ARG A 9 -2.28 1.92 -8.64
N TRP A 10 -2.64 0.86 -7.91
CA TRP A 10 -2.07 0.56 -6.59
C TRP A 10 -0.54 0.39 -6.62
N THR A 11 -0.02 -0.45 -7.50
CA THR A 11 1.43 -0.69 -7.61
C THR A 11 2.22 0.58 -7.85
N GLN A 12 1.73 1.44 -8.75
CA GLN A 12 2.38 2.70 -9.06
C GLN A 12 2.34 3.67 -7.88
N SER A 13 1.23 3.73 -7.15
CA SER A 13 1.13 4.55 -5.94
C SER A 13 2.14 4.12 -4.87
N VAL A 14 2.27 2.82 -4.61
CA VAL A 14 3.24 2.30 -3.62
C VAL A 14 4.68 2.55 -4.07
N GLN A 15 5.01 2.29 -5.33
CA GLN A 15 6.34 2.58 -5.88
C GLN A 15 6.69 4.08 -5.77
N LYS A 16 5.72 4.97 -5.98
CA LYS A 16 5.91 6.41 -5.82
C LYS A 16 6.18 6.77 -4.35
N MET A 17 5.42 6.22 -3.41
CA MET A 17 5.63 6.46 -1.97
C MET A 17 7.03 6.00 -1.53
N ILE A 18 7.48 4.83 -1.99
CA ILE A 18 8.84 4.32 -1.70
C ILE A 18 9.91 5.24 -2.29
N ALA A 19 9.75 5.66 -3.56
CA ALA A 19 10.66 6.60 -4.20
C ALA A 19 10.73 7.96 -3.47
N ASP A 20 9.62 8.36 -2.84
CA ASP A 20 9.53 9.58 -2.03
C ASP A 20 10.05 9.37 -0.59
N GLY A 21 10.57 8.16 -0.26
CA GLY A 21 11.25 7.85 1.00
C GLY A 21 10.41 7.13 2.05
N ALA A 22 9.21 6.66 1.71
CA ALA A 22 8.39 5.88 2.64
C ALA A 22 9.01 4.50 2.92
N THR A 23 9.23 4.18 4.19
CA THR A 23 9.84 2.91 4.64
C THR A 23 8.91 2.03 5.47
N LEU A 24 7.84 2.60 6.02
CA LEU A 24 6.84 1.93 6.85
C LEU A 24 5.43 2.21 6.34
N PHE A 25 4.65 1.14 6.15
CA PHE A 25 3.24 1.18 5.74
C PHE A 25 2.35 0.58 6.82
N THR A 26 1.41 1.37 7.36
CA THR A 26 0.42 0.89 8.33
C THR A 26 -0.92 0.69 7.63
N GLU A 27 -1.43 -0.55 7.62
CA GLU A 27 -2.79 -0.85 7.16
C GLU A 27 -3.77 -0.62 8.31
N VAL A 28 -4.72 0.29 8.10
CA VAL A 28 -5.76 0.63 9.07
C VAL A 28 -7.05 -0.09 8.65
N GLY A 29 -7.48 -1.08 9.43
CA GLY A 29 -8.68 -1.87 9.16
C GLY A 29 -8.50 -3.36 9.49
N PRO A 30 -9.56 -4.16 9.31
CA PRO A 30 -9.50 -5.60 9.54
C PRO A 30 -8.66 -6.32 8.48
N GLY A 31 -7.81 -7.24 8.91
CA GLY A 31 -7.00 -8.07 8.02
C GLY A 31 -5.62 -7.48 7.69
N ASN A 32 -5.02 -8.00 6.62
CA ASN A 32 -3.63 -7.70 6.22
C ASN A 32 -3.42 -7.73 4.70
N VAL A 33 -4.48 -7.45 3.93
CA VAL A 33 -4.44 -7.58 2.46
C VAL A 33 -3.49 -6.55 1.87
N LEU A 34 -3.59 -5.28 2.29
CA LEU A 34 -2.73 -4.22 1.76
C LEU A 34 -1.28 -4.44 2.16
N GLN A 35 -1.01 -4.93 3.38
CA GLN A 35 0.34 -5.32 3.79
C GLN A 35 0.93 -6.39 2.85
N GLY A 36 0.13 -7.42 2.51
CA GLY A 36 0.54 -8.45 1.56
C GLY A 36 0.80 -7.90 0.15
N LEU A 37 -0.02 -6.94 -0.32
CA LEU A 37 0.21 -6.28 -1.60
C LEU A 37 1.48 -5.42 -1.60
N VAL A 38 1.74 -4.66 -0.52
CA VAL A 38 2.98 -3.89 -0.36
C VAL A 38 4.18 -4.83 -0.39
N LYS A 39 4.16 -5.94 0.35
CA LYS A 39 5.25 -6.93 0.38
C LYS A 39 5.53 -7.62 -0.96
N LYS A 40 4.54 -7.70 -1.85
CA LYS A 40 4.73 -8.20 -3.23
C LYS A 40 5.40 -7.18 -4.14
N ILE A 41 5.23 -5.89 -3.85
CA ILE A 41 5.83 -4.78 -4.60
C ILE A 41 7.26 -4.54 -4.12
N ASP A 42 7.46 -4.53 -2.80
CA ASP A 42 8.75 -4.38 -2.14
C ASP A 42 8.80 -5.26 -0.89
N ARG A 43 9.72 -6.23 -0.87
CA ARG A 43 9.85 -7.19 0.25
C ARG A 43 10.51 -6.54 1.48
N GLU A 44 11.30 -5.49 1.29
CA GLU A 44 12.04 -4.80 2.35
C GLU A 44 11.18 -3.78 3.09
N ALA A 45 10.16 -3.22 2.44
CA ALA A 45 9.21 -2.28 3.04
C ALA A 45 8.60 -2.83 4.34
N GLN A 46 8.66 -2.06 5.43
CA GLN A 46 8.09 -2.47 6.71
C GLN A 46 6.57 -2.30 6.70
N THR A 47 5.85 -3.24 7.32
CA THR A 47 4.39 -3.24 7.33
C THR A 47 3.85 -3.45 8.73
N ALA A 48 2.82 -2.70 9.11
CA ALA A 48 2.13 -2.81 10.40
C ALA A 48 0.60 -2.83 10.21
N SER A 49 -0.12 -3.30 11.21
CA SER A 49 -1.59 -3.29 11.27
C SER A 49 -2.07 -2.39 12.38
N ALA A 50 -3.14 -1.65 12.13
CA ALA A 50 -3.90 -0.92 13.14
C ALA A 50 -5.39 -1.21 12.97
N SER A 51 -6.08 -1.54 14.06
CA SER A 51 -7.53 -1.69 14.08
C SER A 51 -8.19 -0.36 14.47
N VAL A 52 -9.33 -0.06 13.84
CA VAL A 52 -10.25 1.01 14.26
C VAL A 52 -11.21 0.45 15.30
#